data_AF-A0A1I2H2Y5-F1
#
_entry.id   AF-A0A1I2H2Y5-F1
#
_cell.length_a   1.000
_cell.length_b   1.000
_cell.length_c   1.000
_cell.angle_alpha   90.00
_cell.angle_beta   90.00
_cell.angle_gamma   90.00
#
_symmetry.space_group_name_H-M   'P 1'
#
loop_
_entity.id
_entity.type
_entity.pdbx_description
1 polymer ?
#
loop_
_entity_poly.entity_id
_entity_poly.type
_entity_poly.pdbx_seq_one_letter_code
_entity_poly.pdbx_strand_id
1 'polypeptide(L)'
;FCRSTVEIRAHVAAECGLNYSHSGCIKLLARLGFEYRKPKPLPRVASAEKQAAFIAFYERLMRELPADEAVYFADAVHPEYQTKPAFGWVKVGSNPAVLSTAGRGRVNIHGAVNLETFDALSVHGRLTGTVGVCLGTLGPGATNLMTGVADGNMDRAPLLVITGQGATTRQHKESHQMMDAVSMFRSVTKWSQAILTPDAIPEIVRKAVKLAEAEKPGAVHIELAEDIAAMETDAVPLPHISVRRPSPDAKAVDEAWALIAAAKRPLIIAGNGTIRTRASAALRSFCETTGIGVLMTFMAKGALDLEDPRCLFTIGMGQRDFPMSVVDAADLIITMGYDMVEYPPDKWNPTGDKKIIHLDFIPAEVDSRYIPAVEIVGDLAASIMALKEKAAIGDTEFYLSDQKTLRQKMLEEFEEHRDQSGAGPIKPQKAIADVRACLGPSDILLCGVGAHKMWVARHYQSNEPGTCIISNGTC
;
A
#
# COMPACT_ATOMS: atom_id res chain seq x y z
N PHE A 1 13.75 36.78 12.57
CA PHE A 1 14.34 35.43 12.48
C PHE A 1 14.68 34.93 13.87
N CYS A 2 14.32 33.70 14.21
CA CYS A 2 14.66 33.07 15.50
C CYS A 2 16.01 32.34 15.36
N ARG A 3 17.05 32.81 16.06
CA ARG A 3 18.42 32.24 16.00
C ARG A 3 19.01 32.04 17.40
N SER A 4 19.83 31.01 17.55
CA SER A 4 20.59 30.75 18.77
C SER A 4 21.73 31.76 18.95
N THR A 5 22.22 31.92 20.19
CA THR A 5 23.40 32.75 20.49
C THR A 5 24.63 32.29 19.71
N VAL A 6 24.74 30.99 19.40
CA VAL A 6 25.88 30.44 18.64
C VAL A 6 25.83 30.88 17.18
N GLU A 7 24.67 30.76 16.53
CA GLU A 7 24.48 31.19 15.14
C GLU A 7 24.71 32.71 14.98
N ILE A 8 24.23 33.51 15.93
CA ILE A 8 24.41 34.96 15.89
C ILE A 8 25.90 35.33 16.06
N ARG A 9 26.63 34.66 16.96
CA ARG A 9 28.07 34.89 17.13
C ARG A 9 28.85 34.53 15.87
N ALA A 10 28.52 33.39 15.25
CA ALA A 10 29.15 32.98 14.00
C ALA A 10 28.89 33.99 12.88
N HIS A 11 27.66 34.49 12.76
CA HIS A 11 27.30 35.51 11.78
C HIS A 11 28.02 36.85 12.03
N VAL A 12 28.05 37.34 13.26
CA VAL A 12 28.77 38.59 13.61
C VAL A 12 30.28 38.46 13.37
N ALA A 13 30.86 37.29 13.65
CA ALA A 13 32.27 37.04 13.35
C ALA A 13 32.53 37.04 11.83
N ALA A 14 31.65 36.44 11.04
CA ALA A 14 31.77 36.36 9.59
C ALA A 14 31.56 37.70 8.88
N GLU A 15 30.51 38.44 9.23
CA GLU A 15 30.11 39.67 8.53
C GLU A 15 30.83 40.92 9.06
N CYS A 16 31.12 40.95 10.36
CA CYS A 16 31.68 42.14 11.01
C CYS A 16 33.12 41.95 11.47
N GLY A 17 33.69 40.75 11.37
CA GLY A 17 35.03 40.43 11.86
C GLY A 17 35.18 40.49 13.39
N LEU A 18 34.06 40.52 14.14
CA LEU A 18 34.06 40.72 15.59
C LEU A 18 33.75 39.42 16.34
N ASN A 19 34.63 39.04 17.26
CA ASN A 19 34.47 37.85 18.09
C ASN A 19 33.89 38.20 19.47
N TYR A 20 32.58 37.98 19.64
CA TYR A 20 31.95 38.12 20.96
C TYR A 20 32.08 36.85 21.80
N SER A 21 32.28 37.01 23.11
CA SER A 21 32.04 35.93 24.08
C SER A 21 30.55 35.59 24.15
N HIS A 22 30.20 34.38 24.62
CA HIS A 22 28.80 33.96 24.71
C HIS A 22 27.97 34.92 25.57
N SER A 23 28.46 35.29 26.75
CA SER A 23 27.83 36.25 27.65
C SER A 23 27.82 37.68 27.08
N GLY A 24 28.87 38.08 26.35
CA GLY A 24 28.94 39.38 25.68
C GLY A 24 27.86 39.53 24.60
N CYS A 25 27.65 38.50 23.79
CA CYS A 25 26.61 38.48 22.76
C CYS A 25 25.20 38.58 23.37
N ILE A 26 24.93 37.88 24.47
CA ILE A 26 23.65 37.98 25.21
C ILE A 26 23.39 39.41 25.68
N LYS A 27 24.38 40.06 26.30
CA LYS A 27 24.25 41.45 26.77
C LYS A 27 24.02 42.43 25.63
N LEU A 28 24.73 42.24 24.51
CA LEU A 28 24.54 43.05 23.31
C LEU A 28 23.11 42.91 22.77
N LEU A 29 22.62 41.68 22.63
CA LEU A 29 21.28 41.40 22.12
C LEU A 29 20.19 42.01 23.01
N ALA A 30 20.32 41.88 24.33
CA ALA A 30 19.41 42.53 25.28
C ALA A 30 19.42 44.06 25.11
N ARG A 31 20.61 44.69 24.97
CA ARG A 31 20.74 46.14 24.74
C ARG A 31 20.12 46.59 23.41
N LEU A 32 20.16 45.75 22.38
CA LEU A 32 19.56 46.00 21.07
C LEU A 32 18.05 45.72 21.03
N GLY A 33 17.43 45.43 22.17
CA GLY A 33 15.99 45.19 22.27
C GLY A 33 15.57 43.80 21.78
N PHE A 34 16.43 42.80 21.90
CA PHE A 34 16.08 41.40 21.68
C PHE A 34 15.87 40.66 23.01
N GLU A 35 14.93 39.72 23.00
CA GLU A 35 14.67 38.81 24.10
C GLU A 35 14.81 37.36 23.65
N TYR A 36 15.21 36.48 24.56
CA TYR A 36 15.34 35.06 24.29
C TYR A 36 14.05 34.34 24.63
N ARG A 37 13.37 33.76 23.63
CA ARG A 37 12.12 33.01 23.83
C ARG A 37 12.39 31.52 23.77
N LYS A 38 11.97 30.81 24.83
CA LYS A 38 12.02 29.34 24.92
C LYS A 38 10.63 28.84 25.36
N PRO A 39 9.99 27.92 24.64
CA PRO A 39 8.74 27.33 25.08
C PRO A 39 8.94 26.51 26.37
N LYS A 40 7.95 26.55 27.27
CA LYS A 40 7.91 25.66 28.44
C LYS A 40 7.62 24.24 27.94
N PRO A 41 8.44 23.22 28.30
CA PRO A 41 8.10 21.83 27.99
C PRO A 41 6.81 21.45 28.71
N LEU A 42 5.85 20.88 27.99
CA LEU A 42 4.79 20.08 28.63
C LEU A 42 5.44 18.80 29.19
N PRO A 43 5.09 18.36 30.40
CA PRO A 43 5.68 17.15 30.98
C PRO A 43 5.41 15.94 30.09
N ARG A 44 6.50 15.30 29.66
CA ARG A 44 6.57 14.21 28.67
C ARG A 44 6.61 12.80 29.28
N VAL A 45 6.33 12.65 30.57
CA VAL A 45 6.54 11.38 31.26
C VAL A 45 5.24 10.60 31.30
N ALA A 46 5.12 9.61 30.41
CA ALA A 46 4.13 8.55 30.57
C ALA A 46 4.32 7.89 31.95
N SER A 47 3.23 7.66 32.67
CA SER A 47 3.29 7.04 33.99
C SER A 47 3.97 5.67 33.89
N ALA A 48 5.07 5.49 34.63
CA ALA A 48 5.79 4.22 34.69
C ALA A 48 4.87 3.07 35.16
N GLU A 49 3.93 3.37 36.04
CA GLU A 49 2.92 2.43 36.51
C GLU A 49 1.95 2.02 35.39
N LYS A 50 1.49 2.98 34.58
CA LYS A 50 0.62 2.69 33.42
C LYS A 50 1.38 1.91 32.33
N GLN A 51 2.66 2.20 32.14
CA GLN A 51 3.52 1.46 31.22
C GLN A 51 3.74 0.02 31.69
N ALA A 52 4.05 -0.17 32.98
CA ALA A 52 4.21 -1.51 33.56
C ALA A 52 2.91 -2.33 33.47
N ALA A 53 1.76 -1.71 33.75
CA ALA A 53 0.46 -2.36 33.63
C ALA A 53 0.15 -2.79 32.18
N PHE A 54 0.46 -1.92 31.21
CA PHE A 54 0.30 -2.23 29.80
C PHE A 54 1.24 -3.36 29.34
N ILE A 55 2.51 -3.35 29.75
CA ILE A 55 3.48 -4.40 29.42
C ILE A 55 3.01 -5.74 29.98
N ALA A 56 2.59 -5.78 31.25
CA ALA A 56 2.09 -7.01 31.87
C ALA A 56 0.83 -7.56 31.18
N PHE A 57 -0.08 -6.68 30.73
CA PHE A 57 -1.22 -7.06 29.92
C PHE A 57 -0.79 -7.64 28.57
N TYR A 58 0.11 -6.95 27.86
CA TYR A 58 0.60 -7.37 26.55
C TYR A 58 1.33 -8.72 26.61
N GLU A 59 2.23 -8.93 27.57
CA GLU A 59 2.96 -10.20 27.75
C GLU A 59 2.03 -11.36 28.12
N ARG A 60 0.90 -11.09 28.78
CA ARG A 60 -0.14 -12.10 28.99
C ARG A 60 -0.85 -12.43 27.68
N LEU A 61 -1.29 -11.41 26.94
CA LEU A 61 -1.94 -11.58 25.64
C LEU A 61 -1.06 -12.39 24.67
N MET A 62 0.22 -12.05 24.55
CA MET A 62 1.15 -12.76 23.65
C MET A 62 1.39 -14.22 24.05
N ARG A 63 1.29 -14.57 25.34
CA ARG A 63 1.40 -15.98 25.79
C ARG A 63 0.16 -16.80 25.50
N GLU A 64 -1.00 -16.15 25.39
CA GLU A 64 -2.28 -16.78 25.15
C GLU A 64 -2.63 -16.82 23.66
N LEU A 65 -1.89 -16.09 22.83
CA LEU A 65 -2.11 -16.01 21.39
C LEU A 65 -1.74 -17.33 20.67
N PRO A 66 -2.64 -17.87 19.82
CA PRO A 66 -2.32 -18.92 18.86
C PRO A 66 -1.21 -18.53 17.88
N ALA A 67 -0.53 -19.51 17.30
CA ALA A 67 0.58 -19.29 16.37
C ALA A 67 0.18 -18.63 15.03
N ASP A 68 -1.12 -18.62 14.71
CA ASP A 68 -1.72 -18.00 13.52
C ASP A 68 -2.34 -16.62 13.80
N GLU A 69 -2.23 -16.11 15.03
CA GLU A 69 -2.66 -14.76 15.40
C GLU A 69 -1.46 -13.82 15.56
N ALA A 70 -1.70 -12.52 15.36
CA ALA A 70 -0.68 -11.50 15.55
C ALA A 70 -1.30 -10.23 16.15
N VAL A 71 -0.58 -9.59 17.08
CA VAL A 71 -1.01 -8.33 17.72
C VAL A 71 -0.36 -7.14 17.02
N TYR A 72 -1.19 -6.23 16.53
CA TYR A 72 -0.76 -4.98 15.89
C TYR A 72 -1.13 -3.77 16.73
N PHE A 73 -0.17 -2.86 16.88
CA PHE A 73 -0.36 -1.57 17.54
C PHE A 73 -0.52 -0.48 16.51
N ALA A 74 -1.67 0.17 16.50
CA ALA A 74 -1.87 1.38 15.72
C ALA A 74 -1.61 2.60 16.62
N ASP A 75 -0.59 3.39 16.29
CA ASP A 75 -0.44 4.70 16.92
C ASP A 75 -1.42 5.67 16.26
N ALA A 76 -2.48 5.97 16.99
CA ALA A 76 -3.51 6.90 16.55
C ALA A 76 -3.37 8.28 17.23
N VAL A 77 -2.25 8.61 17.90
CA VAL A 77 -2.14 9.83 18.70
C VAL A 77 -1.19 10.86 18.11
N HIS A 78 -1.82 11.91 17.55
CA HIS A 78 -1.34 13.26 17.25
C HIS A 78 -0.02 13.45 16.48
N PRO A 79 -0.03 14.36 15.48
CA PRO A 79 1.20 14.86 14.92
C PRO A 79 1.88 15.73 16.00
N GLU A 80 2.79 15.15 16.79
CA GLU A 80 4.09 15.81 16.82
C GLU A 80 4.61 15.71 15.39
N TYR A 81 4.19 16.68 14.55
CA TYR A 81 5.10 17.21 13.56
C TYR A 81 6.44 17.30 14.27
N GLN A 82 7.51 16.91 13.61
CA GLN A 82 8.85 17.08 14.15
C GLN A 82 9.23 18.57 14.28
N THR A 83 8.31 19.41 14.73
CA THR A 83 8.57 20.66 15.39
C THR A 83 9.49 20.41 16.57
N LYS A 84 10.79 20.37 16.29
CA LYS A 84 11.78 20.84 17.24
C LYS A 84 11.27 22.23 17.67
N PRO A 85 11.04 22.47 18.97
CA PRO A 85 10.64 23.78 19.41
C PRO A 85 11.70 24.77 18.92
N ALA A 86 11.34 25.71 18.06
CA ALA A 86 12.25 26.76 17.67
C ALA A 86 12.39 27.73 18.85
N PHE A 87 13.62 27.93 19.30
CA PHE A 87 13.96 28.85 20.39
C PHE A 87 15.14 29.71 19.96
N GLY A 88 15.19 30.94 20.44
CA GLY A 88 16.19 31.88 19.97
C GLY A 88 15.87 33.32 20.33
N TRP A 89 16.77 34.22 19.92
CA TRP A 89 16.63 35.65 20.11
C TRP A 89 15.63 36.24 19.13
N VAL A 90 14.74 37.09 19.63
CA VAL A 90 13.67 37.76 18.89
C VAL A 90 13.62 39.22 19.27
N LYS A 91 13.40 40.13 18.33
CA LYS A 91 13.24 41.56 18.65
C LYS A 91 11.91 41.78 19.36
N VAL A 92 11.94 42.49 20.48
CA VAL A 92 10.75 42.82 21.27
C VAL A 92 9.75 43.56 20.37
N GLY A 93 8.48 43.12 20.37
CA GLY A 93 7.41 43.69 19.54
C GLY A 93 7.35 43.17 18.09
N SER A 94 8.19 42.21 17.70
CA SER A 94 8.14 41.60 16.36
C SER A 94 7.44 40.23 16.35
N ASN A 95 6.85 39.86 15.21
CA ASN A 95 6.24 38.54 14.98
C ASN A 95 7.14 37.73 14.01
N PRO A 96 8.13 36.99 14.51
CA PRO A 96 9.15 36.39 13.64
C PRO A 96 8.61 35.20 12.83
N ALA A 97 9.00 35.10 11.56
CA ALA A 97 8.90 33.86 10.82
C ALA A 97 9.81 32.78 11.47
N VAL A 98 9.24 31.61 11.74
CA VAL A 98 9.94 30.44 12.26
C VAL A 98 10.33 29.57 11.06
N LEU A 99 11.60 29.17 10.97
CA LEU A 99 12.04 28.20 9.97
C LEU A 99 11.31 26.88 10.25
N SER A 100 10.56 26.38 9.25
CA SER A 100 9.85 25.11 9.33
C SER A 100 10.82 24.00 9.72
N THR A 101 10.47 23.30 10.79
CA THR A 101 11.21 22.17 11.36
C THR A 101 10.76 20.83 10.76
N ALA A 102 9.98 20.86 9.68
CA ALA A 102 9.53 19.67 8.96
C ALA A 102 10.65 19.03 8.11
N GLY A 103 11.71 18.55 8.75
CA GLY A 103 12.62 17.57 8.16
C GLY A 103 12.28 16.20 8.74
N ARG A 104 11.61 15.32 7.98
CA ARG A 104 11.24 13.96 8.41
C ARG A 104 12.49 13.13 8.73
N GLY A 105 12.85 13.03 10.00
CA GLY A 105 13.89 12.12 10.54
C GLY A 105 13.35 10.80 11.09
N ARG A 106 12.05 10.54 10.95
CA ARG A 106 11.40 9.25 11.29
C ARG A 106 10.49 8.85 10.14
N VAL A 107 10.46 7.56 9.85
CA VAL A 107 9.45 6.96 8.97
C VAL A 107 8.12 7.04 9.73
N ASN A 108 7.18 7.84 9.23
CA ASN A 108 5.80 7.73 9.67
C ASN A 108 5.25 6.48 8.99
N ILE A 109 5.10 5.39 9.75
CA ILE A 109 4.34 4.24 9.29
C ILE A 109 2.88 4.62 9.48
N HIS A 110 2.24 5.08 8.41
CA HIS A 110 0.79 5.28 8.41
C HIS A 110 0.13 3.90 8.38
N GLY A 111 0.01 3.25 9.54
CA GLY A 111 -0.56 1.91 9.68
C GLY A 111 -0.35 1.30 11.07
N ALA A 112 -1.06 0.22 11.37
CA ALA A 112 -0.79 -0.56 12.59
C ALA A 112 0.48 -1.41 12.39
N VAL A 113 1.30 -1.55 13.43
CA VAL A 113 2.60 -2.23 13.39
C VAL A 113 2.65 -3.31 14.47
N ASN A 114 3.06 -4.53 14.12
CA ASN A 114 3.41 -5.54 15.10
C ASN A 114 4.74 -5.15 15.75
N LEU A 115 4.79 -4.99 17.08
CA LEU A 115 5.99 -4.49 17.76
C LEU A 115 7.12 -5.53 17.90
N GLU A 116 6.82 -6.81 17.71
CA GLU A 116 7.82 -7.89 17.73
C GLU A 116 8.47 -8.09 16.36
N THR A 117 7.65 -8.08 15.30
CA THR A 117 8.12 -8.35 13.93
C THR A 117 8.35 -7.09 13.10
N PHE A 118 7.87 -5.93 13.56
CA PHE A 118 7.79 -4.67 12.82
C PHE A 118 6.94 -4.74 11.54
N ASP A 119 6.05 -5.73 11.43
CA ASP A 119 5.16 -5.86 10.28
C ASP A 119 4.15 -4.71 10.23
N ALA A 120 3.99 -4.07 9.07
CA ALA A 120 2.90 -3.15 8.82
C ALA A 120 1.62 -3.91 8.44
N LEU A 121 0.47 -3.55 9.02
CA LEU A 121 -0.77 -4.30 8.91
C LEU A 121 -1.29 -4.51 7.47
N SER A 122 -1.19 -3.47 6.64
CA SER A 122 -1.54 -3.57 5.22
C SER A 122 -0.59 -4.50 4.45
N VAL A 123 0.68 -4.55 4.85
CA VAL A 123 1.67 -5.47 4.30
C VAL A 123 1.37 -6.89 4.77
N HIS A 124 1.06 -7.10 6.05
CA HIS A 124 0.66 -8.40 6.57
C HIS A 124 -0.55 -8.94 5.80
N GLY A 125 -1.66 -8.20 5.73
CA GLY A 125 -2.85 -8.68 5.03
C GLY A 125 -2.63 -8.94 3.53
N ARG A 126 -1.73 -8.19 2.87
CA ARG A 126 -1.33 -8.45 1.47
C ARG A 126 -0.50 -9.72 1.32
N LEU A 127 0.36 -10.03 2.29
CA LEU A 127 1.26 -11.19 2.24
C LEU A 127 0.56 -12.49 2.66
N THR A 128 -0.23 -12.45 3.72
CA THR A 128 -0.86 -13.64 4.32
C THR A 128 -2.26 -13.90 3.75
N GLY A 129 -2.92 -12.87 3.22
CA GLY A 129 -4.33 -12.92 2.86
C GLY A 129 -5.27 -12.97 4.08
N THR A 130 -4.74 -12.88 5.30
CA THR A 130 -5.53 -12.79 6.54
C THR A 130 -5.92 -11.34 6.80
N VAL A 131 -7.06 -11.11 7.46
CA VAL A 131 -7.51 -9.75 7.77
C VAL A 131 -6.58 -9.12 8.80
N GLY A 132 -5.95 -8.01 8.43
CA GLY A 132 -5.23 -7.18 9.39
C GLY A 132 -6.21 -6.35 10.21
N VAL A 133 -6.15 -6.44 11.55
CA VAL A 133 -6.96 -5.62 12.47
C VAL A 133 -6.20 -4.39 12.98
N CYS A 134 -6.84 -3.23 12.90
CA CYS A 134 -6.35 -1.94 13.41
C CYS A 134 -7.34 -1.39 14.44
N LEU A 135 -6.83 -0.89 15.57
CA LEU A 135 -7.65 -0.27 16.62
C LEU A 135 -7.27 1.19 16.82
N GLY A 136 -8.24 2.09 16.69
CA GLY A 136 -8.10 3.53 16.96
C GLY A 136 -9.03 3.99 18.09
N THR A 137 -8.60 4.98 18.85
CA THR A 137 -9.51 5.68 19.77
C THR A 137 -10.44 6.65 19.01
N LEU A 138 -11.42 7.23 19.71
CA LEU A 138 -12.33 8.24 19.15
C LEU A 138 -11.60 9.50 18.69
N GLY A 139 -12.28 10.32 17.89
CA GLY A 139 -11.81 11.63 17.47
C GLY A 139 -10.49 11.59 16.68
N PRO A 140 -9.39 12.18 17.21
CA PRO A 140 -8.11 12.21 16.49
C PRO A 140 -7.57 10.81 16.14
N GLY A 141 -7.91 9.79 16.95
CA GLY A 141 -7.53 8.41 16.67
C GLY A 141 -8.09 7.92 15.35
N ALA A 142 -9.40 8.02 15.19
CA ALA A 142 -10.11 7.75 13.95
C ALA A 142 -9.53 8.54 12.76
N THR A 143 -9.31 9.85 12.88
CA THR A 143 -8.79 10.66 11.76
C THR A 143 -7.38 10.28 11.33
N ASN A 144 -6.50 9.88 12.26
CA ASN A 144 -5.12 9.54 11.95
C ASN A 144 -5.01 8.22 11.15
N LEU A 145 -5.99 7.33 11.28
CA LEU A 145 -6.04 6.08 10.54
C LEU A 145 -6.47 6.25 9.09
N MET A 146 -7.21 7.33 8.76
CA MET A 146 -7.86 7.44 7.45
C MET A 146 -6.91 7.29 6.26
N THR A 147 -5.72 7.89 6.30
CA THR A 147 -4.76 7.79 5.19
C THR A 147 -4.30 6.36 4.97
N GLY A 148 -3.93 5.64 6.04
CA GLY A 148 -3.49 4.25 5.94
C GLY A 148 -4.64 3.30 5.54
N VAL A 149 -5.86 3.60 5.98
CA VAL A 149 -7.06 2.86 5.61
C VAL A 149 -7.44 3.07 4.15
N ALA A 150 -7.39 4.31 3.67
CA ALA A 150 -7.62 4.63 2.26
C ALA A 150 -6.59 3.95 1.36
N ASP A 151 -5.31 3.99 1.76
CA ASP A 151 -4.23 3.30 1.05
C ASP A 151 -4.44 1.79 1.01
N GLY A 152 -4.65 1.17 2.17
CA GLY A 152 -4.92 -0.26 2.25
C GLY A 152 -6.14 -0.69 1.44
N ASN A 153 -7.22 0.11 1.44
CA ASN A 153 -8.41 -0.20 0.67
C ASN A 153 -8.17 -0.13 -0.85
N MET A 154 -7.44 0.87 -1.33
CA MET A 154 -7.12 1.02 -2.75
C MET A 154 -6.07 0.01 -3.23
N ASP A 155 -5.13 -0.37 -2.37
CA ASP A 155 -4.17 -1.46 -2.61
C ASP A 155 -4.75 -2.87 -2.42
N ARG A 156 -6.06 -2.96 -2.14
CA ARG A 156 -6.79 -4.21 -1.90
C ARG A 156 -6.23 -5.06 -0.77
N ALA A 157 -5.78 -4.43 0.31
CA ALA A 157 -5.39 -5.08 1.54
C ALA A 157 -6.64 -5.40 2.40
N PRO A 158 -6.83 -6.65 2.85
CA PRO A 158 -7.92 -6.99 3.75
C PRO A 158 -7.67 -6.38 5.13
N LEU A 159 -8.48 -5.39 5.53
CA LEU A 159 -8.33 -4.68 6.79
C LEU A 159 -9.65 -4.57 7.57
N LEU A 160 -9.58 -4.76 8.88
CA LEU A 160 -10.64 -4.43 9.83
C LEU A 160 -10.19 -3.29 10.72
N VAL A 161 -10.88 -2.17 10.66
CA VAL A 161 -10.58 -0.94 11.41
C VAL A 161 -11.64 -0.79 12.49
N ILE A 162 -11.23 -0.79 13.75
CA ILE A 162 -12.12 -0.63 14.91
C ILE A 162 -11.81 0.73 15.52
N THR A 163 -12.79 1.63 15.57
CA THR A 163 -12.64 2.91 16.27
C THR A 163 -13.51 2.98 17.52
N GLY A 164 -12.99 3.60 18.57
CA GLY A 164 -13.80 4.00 19.72
C GLY A 164 -14.71 5.19 19.39
N GLN A 165 -15.78 5.35 20.16
CA GLN A 165 -16.66 6.52 20.10
C GLN A 165 -17.10 6.94 21.51
N GLY A 166 -17.44 8.21 21.67
CA GLY A 166 -18.01 8.71 22.92
C GLY A 166 -19.39 8.09 23.20
N ALA A 167 -19.75 8.04 24.48
CA ALA A 167 -20.99 7.42 24.92
C ALA A 167 -22.22 7.94 24.16
N THR A 168 -23.17 7.08 23.84
CA THR A 168 -24.37 7.42 23.05
C THR A 168 -25.14 8.62 23.60
N THR A 169 -25.16 8.77 24.94
CA THR A 169 -25.78 9.90 25.66
C THR A 169 -25.18 11.27 25.36
N ARG A 170 -23.98 11.35 24.77
CA ARG A 170 -23.30 12.61 24.44
C ARG A 170 -23.04 12.84 22.96
N GLN A 171 -23.49 11.94 22.09
CA GLN A 171 -23.24 12.04 20.65
C GLN A 171 -24.03 13.15 19.94
N HIS A 172 -25.18 13.55 20.49
CA HIS A 172 -26.06 14.58 19.89
C HIS A 172 -25.61 16.03 20.14
N LYS A 173 -24.59 16.26 20.96
CA LYS A 173 -24.14 17.59 21.38
C LYS A 173 -22.67 17.79 21.03
N GLU A 174 -22.25 19.05 20.97
CA GLU A 174 -20.83 19.39 20.92
C GLU A 174 -20.13 18.78 22.15
N SER A 175 -19.30 17.77 21.90
CA SER A 175 -18.61 17.02 22.93
C SER A 175 -17.17 16.79 22.55
N HIS A 176 -16.31 16.68 23.55
CA HIS A 176 -14.88 16.47 23.36
C HIS A 176 -14.62 15.22 22.51
N GLN A 177 -13.90 15.39 21.40
CA GLN A 177 -13.53 14.34 20.44
C GLN A 177 -14.70 13.65 19.73
N MET A 178 -15.91 14.20 19.81
CA MET A 178 -17.05 13.71 19.05
C MET A 178 -16.93 14.08 17.57
N MET A 179 -17.02 13.08 16.69
CA MET A 179 -17.06 13.26 15.23
C MET A 179 -17.79 12.09 14.58
N ASP A 180 -18.30 12.30 13.37
CA ASP A 180 -18.94 11.25 12.56
C ASP A 180 -17.89 10.41 11.82
N ALA A 181 -17.20 9.54 12.56
CA ALA A 181 -16.17 8.67 11.99
C ALA A 181 -16.77 7.68 10.98
N VAL A 182 -17.98 7.18 11.21
CA VAL A 182 -18.64 6.25 10.28
C VAL A 182 -18.79 6.85 8.89
N SER A 183 -19.29 8.08 8.76
CA SER A 183 -19.42 8.76 7.47
C SER A 183 -18.06 9.08 6.86
N MET A 184 -17.07 9.46 7.67
CA MET A 184 -15.69 9.70 7.19
C MET A 184 -15.06 8.43 6.60
N PHE A 185 -15.19 7.29 7.27
CA PHE A 185 -14.63 6.02 6.79
C PHE A 185 -15.41 5.42 5.63
N ARG A 186 -16.70 5.75 5.47
CA ARG A 186 -17.55 5.20 4.39
C ARG A 186 -16.99 5.47 2.99
N SER A 187 -16.25 6.57 2.79
CA SER A 187 -15.66 6.92 1.50
C SER A 187 -14.34 6.19 1.20
N VAL A 188 -13.70 5.61 2.22
CA VAL A 188 -12.36 5.00 2.12
C VAL A 188 -12.35 3.52 2.55
N THR A 189 -13.52 2.90 2.71
CA THR A 189 -13.70 1.50 3.08
C THR A 189 -14.82 0.86 2.25
N LYS A 190 -14.82 -0.47 2.16
CA LYS A 190 -15.91 -1.26 1.55
C LYS A 190 -17.20 -1.18 2.36
N TRP A 191 -17.07 -1.04 3.68
CA TRP A 191 -18.19 -0.98 4.62
C TRP A 191 -17.77 -0.26 5.90
N SER A 192 -18.66 0.57 6.44
CA SER A 192 -18.44 1.34 7.67
C SER A 192 -19.74 1.36 8.48
N GLN A 193 -19.68 0.97 9.76
CA GLN A 193 -20.87 0.82 10.60
C GLN A 193 -20.60 1.05 12.09
N ALA A 194 -21.48 1.79 12.78
CA ALA A 194 -21.50 1.86 14.24
C ALA A 194 -22.23 0.65 14.85
N ILE A 195 -21.67 0.15 15.95
CA ILE A 195 -22.28 -0.87 16.81
C ILE A 195 -23.18 -0.16 17.82
N LEU A 196 -24.48 -0.43 17.74
CA LEU A 196 -25.49 0.24 18.57
C LEU A 196 -25.96 -0.59 19.77
N THR A 197 -25.70 -1.89 19.77
CA THR A 197 -26.09 -2.82 20.84
C THR A 197 -25.01 -3.90 20.98
N PRO A 198 -24.74 -4.39 22.20
CA PRO A 198 -23.71 -5.41 22.42
C PRO A 198 -24.05 -6.75 21.74
N ASP A 199 -25.34 -7.11 21.68
CA ASP A 199 -25.80 -8.36 21.05
C ASP A 199 -25.50 -8.44 19.54
N ALA A 200 -25.35 -7.29 18.88
CA ALA A 200 -25.01 -7.22 17.46
C ALA A 200 -23.51 -7.38 17.16
N ILE A 201 -22.63 -7.35 18.18
CA ILE A 201 -21.17 -7.40 18.00
C ILE A 201 -20.76 -8.64 17.19
N PRO A 202 -21.17 -9.88 17.53
CA PRO A 202 -20.75 -11.07 16.77
C PRO A 202 -21.12 -11.02 15.30
N GLU A 203 -22.34 -10.56 14.97
CA GLU A 203 -22.82 -10.43 13.60
C GLU A 203 -22.05 -9.37 12.81
N ILE A 204 -21.85 -8.20 13.41
CA ILE A 204 -21.14 -7.08 12.79
C ILE A 204 -19.68 -7.45 12.52
N VAL A 205 -18.99 -8.04 13.51
CA VAL A 205 -17.59 -8.47 13.35
C VAL A 205 -17.48 -9.57 12.30
N ARG A 206 -18.35 -10.59 12.32
CA ARG A 206 -18.35 -11.68 11.32
C ARG A 206 -18.57 -11.15 9.91
N LYS A 207 -19.50 -10.21 9.73
CA LYS A 207 -19.75 -9.53 8.46
C LYS A 207 -18.55 -8.69 8.05
N ALA A 208 -17.93 -7.96 8.98
CA ALA A 208 -16.80 -7.09 8.70
C ALA A 208 -15.61 -7.88 8.14
N VAL A 209 -15.23 -8.98 8.80
CA VAL A 209 -14.19 -9.90 8.33
C VAL A 209 -14.55 -10.48 6.96
N LYS A 210 -15.79 -10.97 6.78
CA LYS A 210 -16.25 -11.51 5.48
C LYS A 210 -16.09 -10.50 4.34
N LEU A 211 -16.43 -9.24 4.58
CA LEU A 211 -16.35 -8.18 3.57
C LEU A 211 -14.90 -7.74 3.31
N ALA A 212 -14.05 -7.72 4.34
CA ALA A 212 -12.63 -7.40 4.20
C ALA A 212 -11.91 -8.42 3.31
N GLU A 213 -12.22 -9.71 3.47
CA GLU A 213 -11.64 -10.83 2.69
C GLU A 213 -12.24 -11.02 1.29
N ALA A 214 -13.52 -10.66 1.11
CA ALA A 214 -14.20 -10.85 -0.16
C ALA A 214 -13.49 -10.10 -1.31
N GLU A 215 -13.35 -10.74 -2.48
CA GLU A 215 -12.66 -10.13 -3.62
C GLU A 215 -13.48 -8.96 -4.21
N LYS A 216 -12.85 -7.85 -4.61
CA LYS A 216 -11.46 -7.47 -4.29
C LYS A 216 -11.34 -7.14 -2.78
N PRO A 217 -10.34 -7.66 -2.04
CA PRO A 217 -10.20 -7.39 -0.61
C PRO A 217 -10.03 -5.90 -0.36
N GLY A 218 -10.28 -5.48 0.87
CA GLY A 218 -10.17 -4.06 1.20
C GLY A 218 -10.48 -3.80 2.66
N ALA A 219 -10.51 -2.52 3.00
CA ALA A 219 -10.73 -2.10 4.37
C ALA A 219 -12.21 -2.06 4.71
N VAL A 220 -12.52 -2.41 5.96
CA VAL A 220 -13.84 -2.31 6.57
C VAL A 220 -13.67 -1.62 7.91
N HIS A 221 -14.62 -0.75 8.27
CA HIS A 221 -14.62 -0.01 9.52
C HIS A 221 -15.82 -0.36 10.39
N ILE A 222 -15.57 -0.52 11.69
CA ILE A 222 -16.61 -0.61 12.72
C ILE A 222 -16.31 0.39 13.84
N GLU A 223 -17.33 1.07 14.33
CA GLU A 223 -17.23 2.04 15.43
C GLU A 223 -17.93 1.47 16.66
N LEU A 224 -17.28 1.55 17.83
CA LEU A 224 -17.80 1.04 19.10
C LEU A 224 -17.79 2.14 20.17
N ALA A 225 -18.98 2.52 20.62
CA ALA A 225 -19.14 3.52 21.69
C ALA A 225 -18.76 2.96 23.07
N GLU A 226 -18.16 3.81 23.91
CA GLU A 226 -17.63 3.41 25.24
C GLU A 226 -18.69 2.84 26.19
N ASP A 227 -19.93 3.33 26.12
CA ASP A 227 -21.04 2.83 26.93
C ASP A 227 -21.58 1.49 26.41
N ILE A 228 -21.64 1.31 25.08
CA ILE A 228 -21.99 0.03 24.46
C ILE A 228 -20.94 -1.04 24.77
N ALA A 229 -19.64 -0.68 24.70
CA ALA A 229 -18.54 -1.58 25.05
C ALA A 229 -18.56 -2.05 26.52
N ALA A 230 -19.16 -1.25 27.41
CA ALA A 230 -19.28 -1.56 28.82
C ALA A 230 -20.51 -2.41 29.18
N MET A 231 -21.44 -2.62 28.23
CA MET A 231 -22.63 -3.44 28.47
C MET A 231 -22.30 -4.93 28.44
N GLU A 232 -22.94 -5.70 29.32
CA GLU A 232 -22.86 -7.17 29.30
C GLU A 232 -23.79 -7.75 28.23
N THR A 233 -23.40 -8.89 27.67
CA THR A 233 -24.19 -9.65 26.68
C THR A 233 -23.86 -11.14 26.76
N ASP A 234 -24.85 -11.98 26.50
CA ASP A 234 -24.71 -13.43 26.33
C ASP A 234 -24.44 -13.84 24.86
N ALA A 235 -24.34 -12.87 23.95
CA ALA A 235 -24.12 -13.14 22.53
C ALA A 235 -22.74 -13.76 22.29
N VAL A 236 -22.68 -14.82 21.48
CA VAL A 236 -21.45 -15.57 21.20
C VAL A 236 -20.90 -15.29 19.80
N PRO A 237 -19.58 -15.34 19.58
CA PRO A 237 -18.97 -15.22 18.25
C PRO A 237 -19.58 -16.18 17.24
N LEU A 238 -19.86 -15.69 16.03
CA LEU A 238 -20.36 -16.52 14.94
C LEU A 238 -19.22 -17.32 14.29
N PRO A 239 -19.48 -18.57 13.83
CA PRO A 239 -18.47 -19.38 13.18
C PRO A 239 -18.00 -18.76 11.85
N HIS A 240 -16.71 -18.90 11.58
CA HIS A 240 -16.15 -18.64 10.26
C HIS A 240 -16.52 -19.81 9.33
N ILE A 241 -17.04 -19.46 8.14
CA ILE A 241 -17.36 -20.42 7.07
C ILE A 241 -16.70 -19.87 5.81
N SER A 242 -15.81 -20.68 5.23
CA SER A 242 -15.13 -20.34 3.99
C SER A 242 -16.14 -20.32 2.83
N VAL A 243 -16.12 -19.23 2.08
CA VAL A 243 -17.00 -19.06 0.92
C VAL A 243 -16.40 -19.79 -0.26
N ARG A 244 -17.18 -20.69 -0.90
CA ARG A 244 -16.81 -21.24 -2.21
C ARG A 244 -16.97 -20.15 -3.25
N ARG A 245 -15.92 -19.95 -4.04
CA ARG A 245 -15.91 -18.97 -5.13
C ARG A 245 -16.64 -19.55 -6.36
N PRO A 246 -17.35 -18.72 -7.12
CA PRO A 246 -18.07 -19.17 -8.31
C PRO A 246 -17.10 -19.72 -9.36
N SER A 247 -17.49 -20.82 -9.99
CA SER A 247 -16.79 -21.35 -11.17
C SER A 247 -17.02 -20.43 -12.37
N PRO A 248 -16.05 -20.32 -13.30
CA PRO A 248 -16.24 -19.56 -14.53
C PRO A 248 -17.38 -20.16 -15.37
N ASP A 249 -18.12 -19.30 -16.05
CA ASP A 249 -19.12 -19.74 -17.03
C ASP A 249 -18.44 -20.43 -18.22
N ALA A 250 -18.91 -21.62 -18.57
CA ALA A 250 -18.29 -22.43 -19.62
C ALA A 250 -18.40 -21.79 -21.02
N LYS A 251 -19.49 -21.06 -21.31
CA LYS A 251 -19.64 -20.39 -22.61
C LYS A 251 -18.69 -19.21 -22.72
N ALA A 252 -18.55 -18.41 -21.66
CA ALA A 252 -17.57 -17.33 -21.62
C ALA A 252 -16.14 -17.86 -21.80
N VAL A 253 -15.80 -19.00 -21.20
CA VAL A 253 -14.51 -19.67 -21.42
C VAL A 253 -14.34 -20.11 -22.89
N ASP A 254 -15.37 -20.71 -23.50
CA ASP A 254 -15.34 -21.14 -24.90
C ASP A 254 -15.18 -19.95 -25.86
N GLU A 255 -15.92 -18.86 -25.64
CA GLU A 255 -15.85 -17.63 -26.43
C GLU A 255 -14.48 -16.95 -26.29
N ALA A 256 -13.96 -16.85 -25.07
CA ALA A 256 -12.63 -16.33 -24.82
C ALA A 256 -11.55 -17.19 -25.50
N TRP A 257 -11.64 -18.52 -25.39
CA TRP A 257 -10.69 -19.42 -26.04
C TRP A 257 -10.72 -19.29 -27.56
N ALA A 258 -11.91 -19.16 -28.17
CA ALA A 258 -12.02 -18.95 -29.62
C ALA A 258 -11.29 -17.68 -30.07
N LEU A 259 -11.36 -16.60 -29.29
CA LEU A 259 -10.61 -15.38 -29.55
C LEU A 259 -9.09 -15.57 -29.36
N ILE A 260 -8.67 -16.27 -28.31
CA ILE A 260 -7.26 -16.57 -28.05
C ILE A 260 -6.67 -17.42 -29.17
N ALA A 261 -7.33 -18.51 -29.57
CA ALA A 261 -6.86 -19.40 -30.62
C ALA A 261 -6.78 -18.72 -31.99
N ALA A 262 -7.65 -17.75 -32.26
CA ALA A 262 -7.63 -16.97 -33.50
C ALA A 262 -6.60 -15.82 -33.51
N ALA A 263 -6.09 -15.41 -32.34
CA ALA A 263 -5.13 -14.33 -32.23
C ALA A 263 -3.77 -14.72 -32.81
N LYS A 264 -3.05 -13.75 -33.36
CA LYS A 264 -1.68 -13.92 -33.87
C LYS A 264 -0.64 -13.37 -32.92
N ARG A 265 -0.95 -12.32 -32.16
CA ARG A 265 -0.05 -11.70 -31.19
C ARG A 265 -0.78 -11.47 -29.85
N PRO A 266 -1.26 -12.54 -29.19
CA PRO A 266 -1.87 -12.41 -27.88
C PRO A 266 -0.84 -11.95 -26.83
N LEU A 267 -1.27 -11.13 -25.88
CA LEU A 267 -0.44 -10.63 -24.79
C LEU A 267 -1.25 -10.64 -23.50
N ILE A 268 -0.63 -11.09 -22.40
CA ILE A 268 -1.24 -11.06 -21.08
C ILE A 268 -0.83 -9.79 -20.34
N ILE A 269 -1.80 -9.11 -19.73
CA ILE A 269 -1.55 -8.09 -18.70
C ILE A 269 -2.06 -8.63 -17.36
N ALA A 270 -1.14 -8.94 -16.47
CA ALA A 270 -1.41 -9.47 -15.13
C ALA A 270 -1.47 -8.33 -14.11
N GLY A 271 -2.56 -8.27 -13.34
CA GLY A 271 -2.75 -7.31 -12.24
C GLY A 271 -2.63 -7.93 -10.84
N ASN A 272 -2.90 -7.13 -9.81
CA ASN A 272 -2.81 -7.52 -8.39
C ASN A 272 -3.54 -8.83 -8.05
N GLY A 273 -4.63 -9.16 -8.74
CA GLY A 273 -5.37 -10.41 -8.53
C GLY A 273 -4.53 -11.66 -8.81
N THR A 274 -3.48 -11.56 -9.63
CA THR A 274 -2.59 -12.69 -9.97
C THR A 274 -1.55 -13.02 -8.89
N ILE A 275 -1.36 -12.16 -7.88
CA ILE A 275 -0.44 -12.42 -6.75
C ILE A 275 -0.96 -13.52 -5.83
N ARG A 276 -2.27 -13.80 -5.83
CA ARG A 276 -2.85 -14.88 -5.01
C ARG A 276 -2.19 -16.20 -5.39
N THR A 277 -1.73 -16.99 -4.41
CA THR A 277 -0.92 -18.22 -4.66
C THR A 277 -1.51 -19.17 -5.70
N ARG A 278 -2.83 -19.38 -5.69
CA ARG A 278 -3.51 -20.21 -6.70
C ARG A 278 -3.53 -19.58 -8.09
N ALA A 279 -3.67 -18.27 -8.18
CA ALA A 279 -3.74 -17.53 -9.44
C ALA A 279 -2.36 -17.41 -10.10
N SER A 280 -1.30 -17.16 -9.32
CA SER A 280 0.08 -17.14 -9.86
C SER A 280 0.48 -18.51 -10.41
N ALA A 281 0.19 -19.59 -9.68
CA ALA A 281 0.43 -20.95 -10.17
C ALA A 281 -0.35 -21.27 -11.45
N ALA A 282 -1.63 -20.89 -11.52
CA ALA A 282 -2.45 -21.08 -12.71
C ALA A 282 -1.92 -20.26 -13.91
N LEU A 283 -1.54 -18.99 -13.69
CA LEU A 283 -0.94 -18.12 -14.70
C LEU A 283 0.35 -18.73 -15.26
N ARG A 284 1.28 -19.12 -14.38
CA ARG A 284 2.54 -19.77 -14.77
C ARG A 284 2.27 -21.00 -15.66
N SER A 285 1.34 -21.85 -15.25
CA SER A 285 1.01 -23.07 -16.01
C SER A 285 0.28 -22.80 -17.34
N PHE A 286 -0.53 -21.74 -17.41
CA PHE A 286 -1.14 -21.30 -18.67
C PHE A 286 -0.10 -20.75 -19.66
N CYS A 287 0.84 -19.94 -19.17
CA CYS A 287 1.99 -19.45 -19.94
C CYS A 287 2.91 -20.59 -20.41
N GLU A 288 3.10 -21.62 -19.58
CA GLU A 288 3.77 -22.87 -19.96
C GLU A 288 3.13 -23.57 -21.14
N THR A 289 1.81 -23.65 -21.14
CA THR A 289 1.06 -24.35 -22.18
C THR A 289 0.99 -23.55 -23.48
N THR A 290 0.84 -22.24 -23.39
CA THR A 290 0.56 -21.36 -24.56
C THR A 290 1.78 -20.64 -25.12
N GLY A 291 2.83 -20.47 -24.32
CA GLY A 291 3.99 -19.63 -24.66
C GLY A 291 3.73 -18.12 -24.59
N ILE A 292 2.50 -17.67 -24.28
CA ILE A 292 2.13 -16.25 -24.29
C ILE A 292 2.87 -15.49 -23.19
N GLY A 293 3.48 -14.36 -23.57
CA GLY A 293 4.18 -13.46 -22.66
C GLY A 293 3.27 -12.65 -21.75
N VAL A 294 3.81 -12.26 -20.60
CA VAL A 294 3.10 -11.56 -19.52
C VAL A 294 3.79 -10.24 -19.20
N LEU A 295 3.04 -9.15 -19.26
CA LEU A 295 3.36 -7.89 -18.62
C LEU A 295 2.65 -7.81 -17.27
N MET A 296 3.39 -7.52 -16.20
CA MET A 296 2.86 -7.39 -14.85
C MET A 296 2.70 -5.92 -14.49
N THR A 297 1.58 -5.52 -13.90
CA THR A 297 1.47 -4.22 -13.23
C THR A 297 2.42 -4.15 -12.03
N PHE A 298 2.53 -2.97 -11.41
CA PHE A 298 3.43 -2.78 -10.26
C PHE A 298 3.11 -3.72 -9.10
N MET A 299 1.83 -3.97 -8.84
CA MET A 299 1.42 -4.85 -7.74
C MET A 299 1.37 -6.32 -8.15
N ALA A 300 1.50 -6.65 -9.44
CA ALA A 300 1.54 -8.03 -9.94
C ALA A 300 2.95 -8.63 -10.04
N LYS A 301 3.99 -7.88 -9.64
CA LYS A 301 5.38 -8.34 -9.71
C LYS A 301 5.58 -9.67 -8.98
N GLY A 302 6.25 -10.61 -9.66
CA GLY A 302 6.52 -11.95 -9.16
C GLY A 302 5.39 -12.96 -9.41
N ALA A 303 4.24 -12.54 -9.96
CA ALA A 303 3.20 -13.47 -10.42
C ALA A 303 3.77 -14.48 -11.44
N LEU A 304 4.63 -13.98 -12.34
CA LEU A 304 5.52 -14.79 -13.16
C LEU A 304 6.97 -14.55 -12.70
N ASP A 305 7.75 -15.63 -12.63
CA ASP A 305 9.17 -15.56 -12.27
C ASP A 305 9.93 -14.67 -13.26
N LEU A 306 10.82 -13.81 -12.78
CA LEU A 306 11.64 -12.94 -13.62
C LEU A 306 12.53 -13.72 -14.60
N GLU A 307 12.94 -14.94 -14.22
CA GLU A 307 13.75 -15.84 -15.05
C GLU A 307 12.94 -16.52 -16.16
N ASP A 308 11.61 -16.56 -16.05
CA ASP A 308 10.75 -17.17 -17.05
C ASP A 308 10.88 -16.45 -18.41
N PRO A 309 11.12 -17.16 -19.53
CA PRO A 309 11.29 -16.55 -20.85
C PRO A 309 10.06 -15.77 -21.34
N ARG A 310 8.89 -15.97 -20.73
CA ARG A 310 7.62 -15.29 -21.04
C ARG A 310 7.38 -14.08 -20.12
N CYS A 311 8.22 -13.86 -19.12
CA CYS A 311 8.17 -12.65 -18.30
C CYS A 311 8.66 -11.46 -19.13
N LEU A 312 7.73 -10.57 -19.46
CA LEU A 312 8.01 -9.30 -20.15
C LEU A 312 8.21 -8.15 -19.17
N PHE A 313 8.38 -8.49 -17.89
CA PHE A 313 8.60 -7.58 -16.78
C PHE A 313 7.39 -6.69 -16.52
N THR A 314 7.61 -5.39 -16.35
CA THR A 314 6.64 -4.50 -15.69
C THR A 314 6.05 -3.48 -16.65
N ILE A 315 4.73 -3.31 -16.56
CA ILE A 315 3.95 -2.22 -17.15
C ILE A 315 3.32 -1.39 -16.02
N GLY A 316 2.95 -0.14 -16.28
CA GLY A 316 2.38 0.75 -15.26
C GLY A 316 2.98 2.16 -15.25
N MET A 317 4.07 2.37 -15.99
CA MET A 317 4.73 3.67 -16.11
C MET A 317 3.81 4.67 -16.84
N GLY A 318 3.70 5.89 -16.30
CA GLY A 318 2.90 6.94 -16.92
C GLY A 318 3.45 7.45 -18.26
N GLN A 319 4.76 7.26 -18.50
CA GLN A 319 5.41 7.52 -19.78
C GLN A 319 5.48 6.25 -20.61
N ARG A 320 5.38 6.38 -21.94
CA ARG A 320 5.52 5.25 -22.87
C ARG A 320 6.97 4.76 -22.85
N ASP A 321 7.13 3.45 -22.71
CA ASP A 321 8.40 2.75 -22.52
C ASP A 321 8.45 1.49 -23.41
N PHE A 322 9.55 0.72 -23.39
CA PHE A 322 9.73 -0.47 -24.20
C PHE A 322 8.54 -1.45 -24.17
N PRO A 323 7.90 -1.75 -23.01
CA PRO A 323 6.72 -2.62 -22.96
C PRO A 323 5.57 -2.20 -23.89
N MET A 324 5.46 -0.91 -24.22
CA MET A 324 4.40 -0.43 -25.11
C MET A 324 4.52 -0.98 -26.53
N SER A 325 5.72 -1.33 -26.99
CA SER A 325 5.93 -1.92 -28.32
C SER A 325 5.14 -3.21 -28.55
N VAL A 326 5.09 -4.09 -27.55
CA VAL A 326 4.33 -5.34 -27.65
C VAL A 326 2.84 -5.13 -27.38
N VAL A 327 2.47 -4.15 -26.56
CA VAL A 327 1.07 -3.75 -26.36
C VAL A 327 0.49 -3.19 -27.65
N ASP A 328 1.23 -2.32 -28.33
CA ASP A 328 0.82 -1.72 -29.60
C ASP A 328 0.70 -2.80 -30.69
N ALA A 329 1.62 -3.76 -30.74
CA ALA A 329 1.60 -4.86 -31.71
C ALA A 329 0.51 -5.91 -31.43
N ALA A 330 0.10 -6.08 -30.17
CA ALA A 330 -0.88 -7.09 -29.78
C ALA A 330 -2.24 -6.86 -30.44
N ASP A 331 -2.81 -7.94 -30.99
CA ASP A 331 -4.14 -8.01 -31.58
C ASP A 331 -5.21 -8.51 -30.59
N LEU A 332 -4.77 -9.09 -29.47
CA LEU A 332 -5.59 -9.51 -28.34
C LEU A 332 -4.86 -9.25 -27.03
N ILE A 333 -5.52 -8.55 -26.11
CA ILE A 333 -5.05 -8.35 -24.74
C ILE A 333 -5.88 -9.22 -23.79
N ILE A 334 -5.21 -10.08 -23.02
CA ILE A 334 -5.83 -10.93 -22.02
C ILE A 334 -5.47 -10.36 -20.66
N THR A 335 -6.40 -9.66 -20.04
CA THR A 335 -6.21 -9.13 -18.69
C THR A 335 -6.61 -10.17 -17.65
N MET A 336 -5.73 -10.41 -16.67
CA MET A 336 -5.96 -11.37 -15.59
C MET A 336 -5.77 -10.67 -14.24
N GLY A 337 -6.82 -10.64 -13.42
CA GLY A 337 -6.81 -9.99 -12.10
C GLY A 337 -6.44 -8.50 -12.16
N TYR A 338 -6.76 -7.84 -13.27
CA TYR A 338 -6.36 -6.47 -13.57
C TYR A 338 -7.19 -5.46 -12.78
N ASP A 339 -6.52 -4.49 -12.16
CA ASP A 339 -7.16 -3.37 -11.49
C ASP A 339 -6.78 -2.06 -12.19
N MET A 340 -7.78 -1.32 -12.66
CA MET A 340 -7.54 -0.04 -13.37
C MET A 340 -6.88 1.01 -12.48
N VAL A 341 -7.03 0.89 -11.16
CA VAL A 341 -6.32 1.73 -10.18
C VAL A 341 -4.80 1.56 -10.33
N GLU A 342 -4.32 0.38 -10.73
CA GLU A 342 -2.90 0.13 -10.86
C GLU A 342 -2.28 0.78 -12.08
N TYR A 343 -3.01 0.75 -13.20
CA TYR A 343 -2.55 1.32 -14.46
C TYR A 343 -3.74 1.64 -15.37
N PRO A 344 -4.16 2.90 -15.47
CA PRO A 344 -5.35 3.27 -16.22
C PRO A 344 -5.32 2.85 -17.71
N PRO A 345 -6.45 2.37 -18.27
CA PRO A 345 -6.53 1.94 -19.67
C PRO A 345 -6.15 2.99 -20.72
N ASP A 346 -6.35 4.30 -20.46
CA ASP A 346 -5.95 5.37 -21.38
C ASP A 346 -4.44 5.39 -21.66
N LYS A 347 -3.62 4.84 -20.75
CA LYS A 347 -2.16 4.80 -20.89
C LYS A 347 -1.68 3.74 -21.88
N TRP A 348 -2.43 2.63 -22.01
CA TRP A 348 -2.01 1.50 -22.83
C TRP A 348 -2.97 1.16 -23.99
N ASN A 349 -4.22 1.60 -23.91
CA ASN A 349 -5.22 1.54 -24.96
C ASN A 349 -5.84 2.93 -25.23
N PRO A 350 -5.03 3.95 -25.59
CA PRO A 350 -5.50 5.33 -25.73
C PRO A 350 -6.59 5.51 -26.80
N THR A 351 -6.59 4.67 -27.83
CA THR A 351 -7.58 4.67 -28.92
C THR A 351 -8.83 3.87 -28.57
N GLY A 352 -8.76 2.97 -27.59
CA GLY A 352 -9.87 2.08 -27.23
C GLY A 352 -10.14 0.97 -28.25
N ASP A 353 -9.17 0.65 -29.11
CA ASP A 353 -9.34 -0.28 -30.24
C ASP A 353 -8.86 -1.72 -29.95
N LYS A 354 -8.16 -1.93 -28.83
CA LYS A 354 -7.69 -3.26 -28.45
C LYS A 354 -8.88 -4.18 -28.16
N LYS A 355 -8.84 -5.38 -28.76
CA LYS A 355 -9.72 -6.48 -28.36
C LYS A 355 -9.24 -7.03 -27.01
N ILE A 356 -10.12 -7.05 -26.03
CA ILE A 356 -9.77 -7.38 -24.64
C ILE A 356 -10.58 -8.59 -24.16
N ILE A 357 -9.93 -9.52 -23.46
CA ILE A 357 -10.58 -10.52 -22.61
C ILE A 357 -10.28 -10.15 -21.16
N HIS A 358 -11.32 -10.10 -20.34
CA HIS A 358 -11.23 -9.79 -18.93
C HIS A 358 -11.45 -11.04 -18.07
N LEU A 359 -10.48 -11.36 -17.21
CA LEU A 359 -10.61 -12.40 -16.19
C LEU A 359 -10.42 -11.77 -14.82
N ASP A 360 -11.45 -11.76 -13.99
CA ASP A 360 -11.39 -11.27 -12.60
C ASP A 360 -12.52 -11.91 -11.77
N PHE A 361 -12.50 -11.67 -10.46
CA PHE A 361 -13.54 -12.09 -9.52
C PHE A 361 -14.84 -11.30 -9.64
N ILE A 362 -14.74 -10.10 -10.23
CA ILE A 362 -15.85 -9.17 -10.45
C ILE A 362 -15.90 -8.78 -11.93
N PRO A 363 -17.04 -8.31 -12.44
CA PRO A 363 -17.10 -7.72 -13.78
C PRO A 363 -16.15 -6.54 -13.94
N ALA A 364 -15.78 -6.27 -15.18
CA ALA A 364 -14.97 -5.12 -15.55
C ALA A 364 -15.66 -3.79 -15.19
N GLU A 365 -14.87 -2.79 -14.84
CA GLU A 365 -15.36 -1.42 -14.74
C GLU A 365 -15.68 -0.85 -16.13
N VAL A 366 -16.67 0.03 -16.22
CA VAL A 366 -17.08 0.66 -17.46
C VAL A 366 -16.15 1.82 -17.80
N ASP A 367 -15.28 1.62 -18.79
CA ASP A 367 -14.38 2.66 -19.29
C ASP A 367 -14.30 2.63 -20.82
N SER A 368 -14.33 3.81 -21.46
CA SER A 368 -14.28 3.95 -22.93
C SER A 368 -13.00 3.39 -23.58
N ARG A 369 -11.94 3.16 -22.79
CA ARG A 369 -10.65 2.60 -23.18
C ARG A 369 -10.46 1.16 -22.71
N TYR A 370 -11.48 0.58 -22.06
CA TYR A 370 -11.49 -0.80 -21.62
C TYR A 370 -12.86 -1.40 -21.86
N ILE A 371 -13.05 -1.91 -23.07
CA ILE A 371 -14.30 -2.52 -23.51
C ILE A 371 -14.00 -4.01 -23.77
N PRO A 372 -14.20 -4.90 -22.78
CA PRO A 372 -13.99 -6.33 -22.97
C PRO A 372 -14.89 -6.87 -24.06
N ALA A 373 -14.32 -7.67 -24.96
CA ALA A 373 -15.09 -8.49 -25.89
C ALA A 373 -15.73 -9.69 -25.18
N VAL A 374 -15.05 -10.22 -24.14
CA VAL A 374 -15.52 -11.30 -23.29
C VAL A 374 -15.05 -11.04 -21.86
N GLU A 375 -15.93 -11.27 -20.89
CA GLU A 375 -15.63 -11.26 -19.46
C GLU A 375 -15.84 -12.66 -18.87
N ILE A 376 -14.82 -13.21 -18.22
CA ILE A 376 -14.89 -14.44 -17.44
C ILE A 376 -14.85 -14.05 -15.97
N VAL A 377 -16.04 -13.90 -15.38
CA VAL A 377 -16.20 -13.54 -13.97
C VAL A 377 -16.28 -14.79 -13.11
N GLY A 378 -15.33 -14.99 -12.20
CA GLY A 378 -15.27 -16.18 -11.37
C GLY A 378 -13.99 -16.29 -10.54
N ASP A 379 -13.74 -17.43 -9.90
CA ASP A 379 -12.43 -17.69 -9.29
C ASP A 379 -11.33 -17.60 -10.35
N LEU A 380 -10.46 -16.58 -10.22
CA LEU A 380 -9.45 -16.28 -11.24
C LEU A 380 -8.57 -17.49 -11.58
N ALA A 381 -8.15 -18.26 -10.57
CA ALA A 381 -7.34 -19.45 -10.81
C ALA A 381 -8.12 -20.52 -11.58
N ALA A 382 -9.40 -20.77 -11.24
CA ALA A 382 -10.25 -21.68 -11.98
C ALA A 382 -10.50 -21.20 -13.43
N SER A 383 -10.70 -19.91 -13.64
CA SER A 383 -10.86 -19.30 -14.97
C SER A 383 -9.61 -19.52 -15.85
N ILE A 384 -8.43 -19.26 -15.31
CA ILE A 384 -7.16 -19.48 -16.02
C ILE A 384 -6.94 -20.98 -16.32
N MET A 385 -7.25 -21.86 -15.36
CA MET A 385 -7.13 -23.31 -15.57
C MET A 385 -8.11 -23.84 -16.62
N ALA A 386 -9.34 -23.32 -16.68
CA ALA A 386 -10.30 -23.70 -17.71
C ALA A 386 -9.81 -23.30 -19.12
N LEU A 387 -9.20 -22.12 -19.26
CA LEU A 387 -8.54 -21.73 -20.52
C LEU A 387 -7.32 -22.60 -20.84
N LYS A 388 -6.54 -22.98 -19.83
CA LYS A 388 -5.40 -23.88 -20.00
C LYS A 388 -5.85 -25.25 -20.53
N GLU A 389 -6.94 -25.80 -20.03
CA GLU A 389 -7.48 -27.08 -20.51
C GLU A 389 -7.85 -27.02 -21.99
N LYS A 390 -8.39 -25.88 -22.45
CA LYS A 390 -8.63 -25.64 -23.89
C LYS A 390 -7.33 -25.52 -24.67
N ALA A 391 -6.34 -24.83 -24.12
CA ALA A 391 -5.01 -24.69 -24.74
C ALA A 391 -4.27 -26.01 -24.91
N ALA A 392 -4.42 -26.95 -23.97
CA ALA A 392 -3.74 -28.24 -24.01
C ALA A 392 -4.19 -29.14 -25.18
N ILE A 393 -5.39 -28.91 -25.72
CA ILE A 393 -5.96 -29.67 -26.85
C ILE A 393 -6.11 -28.83 -28.12
N GLY A 394 -5.88 -27.52 -28.03
CA GLY A 394 -5.99 -26.61 -29.15
C GLY A 394 -4.69 -26.54 -29.93
N ASP A 395 -4.79 -26.41 -31.25
CA ASP A 395 -3.65 -26.08 -32.09
C ASP A 395 -3.60 -24.55 -32.29
N THR A 396 -2.52 -23.92 -31.87
CA THR A 396 -2.36 -22.46 -31.90
C THR A 396 -0.99 -22.10 -32.45
N GLU A 397 -0.96 -21.16 -33.39
CA GLU A 397 0.27 -20.61 -33.95
C GLU A 397 0.36 -19.11 -33.68
N PHE A 398 1.12 -18.74 -32.65
CA PHE A 398 1.35 -17.35 -32.23
C PHE A 398 2.68 -16.81 -32.73
N TYR A 399 2.70 -15.55 -33.16
CA TYR A 399 3.91 -14.82 -33.57
C TYR A 399 4.46 -14.00 -32.40
N LEU A 400 5.19 -14.66 -31.51
CA LEU A 400 5.69 -14.06 -30.25
C LEU A 400 7.12 -13.51 -30.34
N SER A 401 7.64 -13.28 -31.55
CA SER A 401 9.01 -12.75 -31.75
C SER A 401 9.20 -11.39 -31.09
N ASP A 402 8.21 -10.50 -31.20
CA ASP A 402 8.28 -9.14 -30.63
C ASP A 402 8.41 -9.17 -29.11
N GLN A 403 7.75 -10.14 -28.47
CA GLN A 403 7.83 -10.37 -27.02
C GLN A 403 9.24 -10.84 -26.61
N LYS A 404 9.86 -11.73 -27.39
CA LYS A 404 11.25 -12.16 -27.17
C LYS A 404 12.22 -11.00 -27.34
N THR A 405 12.04 -10.17 -28.38
CA THR A 405 12.86 -8.97 -28.62
C THR A 405 12.72 -7.97 -27.48
N LEU A 406 11.51 -7.72 -26.99
CA LEU A 406 11.29 -6.87 -25.82
C LEU A 406 12.02 -7.41 -24.60
N ARG A 407 11.86 -8.71 -24.27
CA ARG A 407 12.51 -9.31 -23.10
C ARG A 407 14.03 -9.14 -23.16
N GLN A 408 14.62 -9.44 -24.31
CA GLN A 408 16.07 -9.28 -24.51
C GLN A 408 16.53 -7.85 -24.28
N LYS A 409 15.82 -6.87 -24.86
CA LYS A 409 16.11 -5.44 -24.68
C LYS A 409 16.04 -4.99 -23.22
N MET A 410 15.03 -5.47 -22.50
CA MET A 410 14.84 -5.15 -21.08
C MET A 410 15.97 -5.75 -20.22
N LEU A 411 16.41 -6.97 -20.51
CA LEU A 411 17.55 -7.60 -19.85
C LEU A 411 18.84 -6.80 -20.09
N GLU A 412 19.10 -6.39 -21.34
CA GLU A 412 20.27 -5.56 -21.69
C GLU A 412 20.29 -4.25 -20.90
N GLU A 413 19.14 -3.58 -20.77
CA GLU A 413 19.02 -2.36 -19.98
C GLU A 413 19.25 -2.58 -18.48
N PHE A 414 18.81 -3.72 -17.93
CA PHE A 414 19.07 -4.06 -16.54
C PHE A 414 20.56 -4.32 -16.28
N GLU A 415 21.28 -4.91 -17.25
CA GLU A 415 22.72 -5.14 -17.16
C GLU A 415 23.55 -3.85 -17.33
N GLU A 416 23.13 -2.92 -18.19
CA GLU A 416 23.87 -1.66 -18.50
C GLU A 416 24.24 -0.86 -17.25
N HIS A 417 23.43 -0.96 -16.19
CA HIS A 417 23.59 -0.18 -14.98
C HIS A 417 24.14 -0.95 -13.78
N ARG A 418 24.55 -2.21 -13.97
CA ARG A 418 25.17 -3.02 -12.89
C ARG A 418 26.59 -2.61 -12.56
N ASP A 419 27.35 -2.16 -13.54
CA ASP A 419 28.77 -1.83 -13.37
C ASP A 419 29.00 -0.31 -13.40
N GLN A 420 28.65 0.37 -12.30
CA GLN A 420 29.09 1.76 -12.09
C GLN A 420 30.43 1.78 -11.34
N SER A 421 31.53 1.75 -12.10
CA SER A 421 32.89 1.93 -11.58
C SER A 421 33.33 3.39 -11.72
N GLY A 422 33.21 4.20 -10.65
CA GLY A 422 33.69 5.58 -10.66
C GLY A 422 33.34 6.38 -9.39
N ALA A 423 34.09 7.44 -9.11
CA ALA A 423 33.80 8.38 -8.03
C ALA A 423 32.63 9.31 -8.44
N GLY A 424 31.51 9.26 -7.72
CA GLY A 424 30.32 10.08 -7.97
C GLY A 424 29.08 9.57 -7.23
N PRO A 425 27.93 10.28 -7.31
CA PRO A 425 26.68 9.79 -6.75
C PRO A 425 26.21 8.51 -7.47
N ILE A 426 25.63 7.59 -6.70
CA ILE A 426 25.12 6.30 -7.20
C ILE A 426 23.87 6.55 -8.05
N LYS A 427 23.82 5.96 -9.25
CA LYS A 427 22.62 5.99 -10.10
C LYS A 427 21.51 5.13 -9.48
N PRO A 428 20.23 5.55 -9.52
CA PRO A 428 19.12 4.75 -8.98
C PRO A 428 19.07 3.31 -9.48
N GLN A 429 19.35 3.08 -10.76
CA GLN A 429 19.36 1.75 -11.37
C GLN A 429 20.43 0.84 -10.76
N LYS A 430 21.64 1.37 -10.53
CA LYS A 430 22.73 0.66 -9.84
C LYS A 430 22.33 0.28 -8.42
N ALA A 431 21.77 1.23 -7.67
CA ALA A 431 21.31 0.98 -6.31
C ALA A 431 20.26 -0.14 -6.25
N ILE A 432 19.33 -0.16 -7.20
CA ILE A 432 18.29 -1.21 -7.28
C ILE A 432 18.87 -2.56 -7.70
N ALA A 433 19.81 -2.56 -8.65
CA ALA A 433 20.51 -3.79 -9.04
C ALA A 433 21.26 -4.40 -7.86
N ASP A 434 21.95 -3.57 -7.06
CA ASP A 434 22.65 -4.02 -5.85
C ASP A 434 21.67 -4.57 -4.80
N VAL A 435 20.56 -3.88 -4.56
CA VAL A 435 19.51 -4.36 -3.65
C VAL A 435 18.98 -5.71 -4.12
N ARG A 436 18.70 -5.88 -5.43
CA ARG A 436 18.22 -7.16 -5.97
C ARG A 436 19.28 -8.26 -5.86
N ALA A 437 20.56 -7.95 -6.06
CA ALA A 437 21.65 -8.91 -5.92
C ALA A 437 21.89 -9.35 -4.46
N CYS A 438 21.61 -8.47 -3.49
CA CYS A 438 21.73 -8.79 -2.06
C CYS A 438 20.54 -9.60 -1.52
N LEU A 439 19.37 -9.48 -2.14
CA LEU A 439 18.15 -10.14 -1.68
C LEU A 439 17.98 -11.50 -2.37
N GLY A 440 17.59 -12.53 -1.63
CA GLY A 440 17.19 -13.84 -2.15
C GLY A 440 15.82 -13.83 -2.84
N PRO A 441 15.46 -14.91 -3.57
CA PRO A 441 14.20 -14.99 -4.33
C PRO A 441 12.92 -14.79 -3.49
N SER A 442 12.95 -15.17 -2.22
CA SER A 442 11.83 -15.06 -1.27
C SER A 442 11.92 -13.85 -0.35
N ASP A 443 12.98 -13.05 -0.42
CA ASP A 443 13.12 -11.85 0.41
C ASP A 443 12.17 -10.75 -0.08
N ILE A 444 11.64 -9.98 0.87
CA ILE A 444 10.59 -8.99 0.60
C ILE A 444 11.19 -7.59 0.50
N LEU A 445 10.94 -6.90 -0.62
CA LEU A 445 11.17 -5.47 -0.77
C LEU A 445 9.89 -4.69 -0.48
N LEU A 446 9.97 -3.75 0.46
CA LEU A 446 8.94 -2.75 0.71
C LEU A 446 9.33 -1.43 0.04
N CYS A 447 8.45 -0.90 -0.82
CA CYS A 447 8.67 0.36 -1.51
C CYS A 447 7.62 1.39 -1.11
N GLY A 448 8.09 2.50 -0.54
CA GLY A 448 7.26 3.68 -0.31
C GLY A 448 7.00 4.47 -1.59
N VAL A 449 6.57 5.72 -1.42
CA VAL A 449 6.12 6.59 -2.51
C VAL A 449 7.09 7.75 -2.68
N GLY A 450 7.46 8.01 -3.94
CA GLY A 450 8.37 9.07 -4.35
C GLY A 450 9.03 8.72 -5.68
N ALA A 451 10.00 9.51 -6.13
CA ALA A 451 10.70 9.23 -7.40
C ALA A 451 11.34 7.81 -7.43
N HIS A 452 11.80 7.32 -6.27
CA HIS A 452 12.35 5.97 -6.11
C HIS A 452 11.35 4.85 -6.46
N LYS A 453 10.04 5.07 -6.25
CA LYS A 453 8.97 4.13 -6.61
C LYS A 453 9.02 3.78 -8.09
N MET A 454 9.19 4.78 -8.96
CA MET A 454 9.23 4.56 -10.41
C MET A 454 10.47 3.75 -10.81
N TRP A 455 11.61 4.02 -10.17
CA TRP A 455 12.82 3.25 -10.39
C TRP A 455 12.67 1.80 -9.93
N VAL A 456 12.10 1.56 -8.75
CA VAL A 456 11.80 0.20 -8.24
C VAL A 456 10.82 -0.50 -9.17
N ALA A 457 9.74 0.18 -9.55
CA ALA A 457 8.75 -0.35 -10.47
C ALA A 457 9.38 -0.78 -11.81
N ARG A 458 10.33 0.00 -12.35
CA ARG A 458 10.95 -0.30 -13.63
C ARG A 458 12.08 -1.34 -13.55
N HIS A 459 12.95 -1.26 -12.55
CA HIS A 459 14.21 -2.03 -12.52
C HIS A 459 14.25 -3.15 -11.48
N TYR A 460 13.38 -3.14 -10.46
CA TYR A 460 13.31 -4.26 -9.50
C TYR A 460 12.30 -5.29 -9.97
N GLN A 461 12.77 -6.51 -10.27
CA GLN A 461 11.94 -7.63 -10.69
C GLN A 461 11.97 -8.71 -9.60
N SER A 462 10.86 -9.44 -9.46
CA SER A 462 10.64 -10.45 -8.41
C SER A 462 10.54 -11.84 -9.00
N ASN A 463 11.07 -12.84 -8.30
CA ASN A 463 10.89 -14.25 -8.65
C ASN A 463 9.57 -14.80 -8.13
N GLU A 464 9.17 -14.40 -6.91
CA GLU A 464 7.99 -14.92 -6.25
C GLU A 464 6.92 -13.86 -5.99
N PRO A 465 5.62 -14.22 -6.03
CA PRO A 465 4.54 -13.30 -5.74
C PRO A 465 4.63 -12.80 -4.30
N GLY A 466 4.26 -11.55 -4.06
CA GLY A 466 4.28 -10.95 -2.73
C GLY A 466 5.67 -10.52 -2.23
N THR A 467 6.73 -10.72 -3.01
CA THR A 467 8.09 -10.31 -2.61
C THR A 467 8.44 -8.86 -2.96
N CYS A 468 7.58 -8.15 -3.69
CA CYS A 468 7.73 -6.71 -3.94
C CYS A 468 6.42 -6.01 -3.62
N ILE A 469 6.40 -5.30 -2.50
CA ILE A 469 5.22 -4.58 -2.02
C ILE A 469 5.40 -3.10 -2.32
N ILE A 470 4.78 -2.66 -3.40
CA ILE A 470 4.74 -1.27 -3.83
C ILE A 470 3.35 -0.71 -3.49
N SER A 471 3.31 0.42 -2.76
CA SER A 471 2.07 1.18 -2.55
C SER A 471 1.67 1.92 -3.84
N ASN A 472 0.43 1.75 -4.29
CA ASN A 472 0.00 2.28 -5.59
C ASN A 472 -1.31 3.07 -5.56
N GLY A 473 -2.30 2.66 -4.76
CA GLY A 473 -3.65 3.19 -4.85
C GLY A 473 -3.80 4.68 -4.55
N THR A 474 -2.97 5.26 -3.68
CA THR A 474 -3.05 6.68 -3.27
C THR A 474 -2.12 7.63 -4.05
N CYS A 475 -1.41 7.13 -5.08
CA CYS A 475 -0.15 7.72 -5.53
C CYS A 475 -0.14 8.25 -6.96
#